data_AF-A0A6T7NRA2-F1
#
_entry.id   AF-A0A6T7NRA2-F1
#
_cell.length_a   1.000
_cell.length_b   1.000
_cell.length_c   1.000
_cell.angle_alpha   90.00
_cell.angle_beta   90.00
_cell.angle_gamma   90.00
#
_symmetry.space_group_name_H-M   'P 1'
#
loop_
_entity.id
_entity.type
_entity.pdbx_description
1 polymer ?
#
loop_
_entity_poly.entity_id
_entity_poly.type
_entity_poly.pdbx_seq_one_letter_code
_entity_poly.pdbx_strand_id
1 'polypeptide(L)'
;SPSPPPPPPPSSPSSPPEAAQAVKRAPVVCGRHSSCHHEADNPSEAADEEHEVRCCSDDNLSGFSQNSHYGCPASVYGASYAWTEGCAHNKNFAQAAAICEGVNARLCTVAELEADCTRGTGCGFDAQLVWASP
;
A
#
# COMPACT_ATOMS: atom_id res chain seq x y z
N SER A 1 -72.80 0.16 10.43
CA SER A 1 -71.52 -0.23 9.81
C SER A 1 -70.40 0.64 10.35
N PRO A 2 -69.34 0.07 10.92
CA PRO A 2 -68.15 0.85 11.27
C PRO A 2 -67.30 1.11 10.01
N SER A 3 -66.76 2.31 9.91
CA SER A 3 -65.85 2.73 8.83
C SER A 3 -64.49 2.00 8.95
N PRO A 4 -63.81 1.70 7.82
CA PRO A 4 -62.51 1.06 7.85
C PRO A 4 -61.42 2.00 8.42
N PRO A 5 -60.37 1.46 9.06
CA PRO A 5 -59.25 2.25 9.55
C PRO A 5 -58.40 2.81 8.39
N PRO A 6 -57.70 3.95 8.60
CA PRO A 6 -56.83 4.54 7.59
C PRO A 6 -55.59 3.64 7.32
N PRO A 7 -55.02 3.71 6.11
CA PRO A 7 -53.80 2.98 5.79
C PRO A 7 -52.60 3.50 6.59
N PRO A 8 -51.58 2.66 6.85
CA PRO A 8 -50.34 3.10 7.49
C PRO A 8 -49.59 4.10 6.59
N PRO A 9 -48.76 4.99 7.16
CA PRO A 9 -47.94 5.90 6.37
C PRO A 9 -46.94 5.11 5.52
N PRO A 10 -46.53 5.63 4.35
CA PRO A 10 -45.50 4.99 3.54
C PRO A 10 -44.19 4.96 4.34
N SER A 11 -43.58 3.77 4.45
CA SER A 11 -42.22 3.63 4.95
C SER A 11 -41.29 4.42 4.04
N SER A 12 -40.68 5.49 4.57
CA SER A 12 -39.61 6.20 3.89
C SER A 12 -38.54 5.22 3.43
N PRO A 13 -38.06 5.27 2.18
CA PRO A 13 -36.88 4.52 1.80
C PRO A 13 -35.71 5.03 2.64
N SER A 14 -35.12 4.13 3.43
CA SER A 14 -33.83 4.35 4.07
C SER A 14 -32.82 4.57 2.96
N SER A 15 -32.43 5.81 2.72
CA SER A 15 -31.30 6.13 1.82
C SER A 15 -30.08 5.35 2.32
N PRO A 16 -29.46 4.47 1.51
CA PRO A 16 -28.11 4.04 1.79
C PRO A 16 -27.14 5.15 1.32
N PRO A 17 -26.24 5.68 2.17
CA PRO A 17 -25.02 6.30 1.67
C PRO A 17 -23.98 5.25 1.21
N GLU A 18 -24.36 3.97 1.08
CA GLU A 18 -23.43 2.84 0.94
C GLU A 18 -23.23 2.34 -0.51
N ALA A 19 -23.93 2.92 -1.50
CA ALA A 19 -23.87 2.48 -2.90
C ALA A 19 -22.94 3.32 -3.83
N ALA A 20 -22.05 4.16 -3.30
CA ALA A 20 -21.26 5.07 -4.16
C ALA A 20 -19.76 5.18 -3.86
N GLN A 21 -19.22 4.56 -2.80
CA GLN A 21 -17.77 4.52 -2.62
C GLN A 21 -17.23 3.28 -3.33
N ALA A 22 -16.80 3.45 -4.58
CA ALA A 22 -15.93 2.46 -5.19
C ALA A 22 -14.71 2.29 -4.26
N VAL A 23 -14.54 1.09 -3.69
CA VAL A 23 -13.39 0.77 -2.85
C VAL A 23 -12.14 1.01 -3.69
N LYS A 24 -11.36 2.03 -3.32
CA LYS A 24 -10.08 2.30 -3.97
C LYS A 24 -9.18 1.13 -3.64
N ARG A 25 -8.55 0.55 -4.65
CA ARG A 25 -7.55 -0.51 -4.48
C ARG A 25 -6.18 0.01 -4.86
N ALA A 26 -5.16 -0.53 -4.23
CA ALA A 26 -3.78 -0.19 -4.51
C ALA A 26 -2.89 -1.44 -4.56
N PRO A 27 -1.77 -1.41 -5.31
CA PRO A 27 -0.90 -2.56 -5.43
C PRO A 27 -0.21 -2.95 -4.12
N VAL A 28 -0.17 -4.26 -3.82
CA VAL A 28 0.60 -4.85 -2.73
C VAL A 28 1.42 -6.01 -3.27
N VAL A 29 2.72 -6.01 -3.02
CA VAL A 29 3.61 -7.08 -3.49
C VAL A 29 4.56 -7.47 -2.37
N CYS A 30 5.22 -8.61 -2.53
CA CYS A 30 6.22 -9.01 -1.56
C CYS A 30 7.37 -8.01 -1.53
N GLY A 31 7.82 -7.63 -0.34
CA GLY A 31 8.91 -6.65 -0.21
C GLY A 31 10.20 -7.10 -0.89
N ARG A 32 10.49 -8.41 -0.90
CA ARG A 32 11.52 -9.03 -1.72
C ARG A 32 10.86 -9.99 -2.69
N HIS A 33 11.32 -10.02 -3.93
CA HIS A 33 10.75 -10.87 -4.97
C HIS A 33 10.68 -12.34 -4.50
N SER A 34 9.52 -12.97 -4.72
CA SER A 34 9.22 -14.38 -4.40
C SER A 34 9.47 -14.83 -2.95
N SER A 35 9.46 -13.90 -1.98
CA SER A 35 9.78 -14.23 -0.58
C SER A 35 8.55 -14.45 0.30
N CYS A 36 7.36 -14.19 -0.24
CA CYS A 36 6.09 -14.37 0.41
C CYS A 36 5.52 -15.74 -0.01
N HIS A 37 4.85 -16.43 0.92
CA HIS A 37 4.35 -17.79 0.69
C HIS A 37 3.08 -17.85 -0.17
N HIS A 38 2.38 -16.73 -0.32
CA HIS A 38 1.19 -16.60 -1.15
C HIS A 38 1.37 -15.36 -2.04
N GLU A 39 1.76 -15.58 -3.29
CA GLU A 39 1.71 -14.53 -4.31
C GLU A 39 0.23 -14.40 -4.71
N ALA A 40 -0.37 -13.24 -4.46
CA ALA A 40 -1.76 -13.01 -4.82
C ALA A 40 -1.90 -12.95 -6.35
N ASP A 41 -2.87 -13.69 -6.92
CA ASP A 41 -3.21 -13.70 -8.35
C ASP A 41 -3.60 -12.30 -8.88
N ASN A 42 -3.95 -11.39 -7.96
CA ASN A 42 -4.19 -9.98 -8.22
C ASN A 42 -3.60 -9.17 -7.04
N PRO A 43 -2.40 -8.57 -7.18
CA PRO A 43 -1.66 -7.95 -6.09
C PRO A 43 -2.28 -6.60 -5.71
N SER A 44 -3.57 -6.51 -5.43
CA SER A 44 -4.26 -5.25 -5.15
C SER A 44 -5.33 -5.38 -4.09
N GLU A 45 -5.08 -4.74 -2.96
CA GLU A 45 -5.93 -4.73 -1.76
C GLU A 45 -6.66 -3.40 -1.62
N ALA A 46 -7.67 -3.35 -0.75
CA ALA A 46 -8.36 -2.10 -0.45
C ALA A 46 -7.37 -1.09 0.16
N ALA A 47 -7.40 0.16 -0.30
CA ALA A 47 -6.39 1.16 0.03
C ALA A 47 -6.37 1.56 1.51
N ASP A 48 -7.41 1.18 2.27
CA ASP A 48 -7.54 1.34 3.72
C ASP A 48 -7.02 0.14 4.54
N GLU A 49 -6.64 -0.98 3.90
CA GLU A 49 -5.97 -2.10 4.56
C GLU A 49 -4.58 -1.71 5.08
N GLU A 50 -3.97 -2.55 5.91
CA GLU A 50 -2.71 -2.25 6.58
C GLU A 50 -1.57 -3.15 6.08
N HIS A 51 -0.54 -2.53 5.52
CA HIS A 51 0.68 -3.21 5.05
C HIS A 51 1.94 -2.43 5.44
N GLU A 52 3.09 -3.08 5.24
CA GLU A 52 4.40 -2.50 5.54
C GLU A 52 4.83 -1.50 4.45
N VAL A 53 5.73 -0.58 4.77
CA VAL A 53 6.18 0.45 3.82
C VAL A 53 7.65 0.30 3.46
N ARG A 54 7.91 0.41 2.16
CA ARG A 54 9.24 0.57 1.58
C ARG A 54 9.20 1.71 0.57
N CYS A 55 10.28 2.49 0.53
CA CYS A 55 10.37 3.66 -0.32
C CYS A 55 11.50 3.49 -1.33
N CYS A 56 11.29 4.02 -2.54
CA CYS A 56 12.27 4.10 -3.59
C CYS A 56 12.55 5.58 -3.93
N SER A 57 13.75 5.88 -4.37
CA SER A 57 14.16 7.21 -4.81
C SER A 57 15.00 7.10 -6.08
N ASP A 58 14.89 8.11 -6.94
CA ASP A 58 15.79 8.28 -8.10
C ASP A 58 17.09 9.01 -7.71
N ASP A 59 17.15 9.52 -6.47
CA ASP A 59 18.28 10.23 -5.91
C ASP A 59 18.95 9.42 -4.79
N ASN A 60 20.27 9.62 -4.63
CA ASN A 60 21.03 9.03 -3.54
C ASN A 60 20.75 9.76 -2.21
N LEU A 61 19.64 9.40 -1.57
CA LEU A 61 19.21 9.95 -0.29
C LEU A 61 19.88 9.23 0.88
N SER A 62 20.12 9.95 1.97
CA SER A 62 20.64 9.38 3.22
C SER A 62 19.76 8.24 3.73
N GLY A 63 20.36 7.07 3.96
CA GLY A 63 19.65 5.89 4.45
C GLY A 63 19.01 5.02 3.36
N PHE A 64 19.13 5.40 2.08
CA PHE A 64 18.74 4.57 0.94
C PHE A 64 19.95 3.81 0.38
N SER A 65 19.69 2.61 -0.14
CA SER A 65 20.71 1.70 -0.67
C SER A 65 20.48 1.44 -2.15
N GLN A 66 21.57 1.42 -2.93
CA GLN A 66 21.53 0.97 -4.31
C GLN A 66 21.68 -0.55 -4.36
N ASN A 67 20.69 -1.24 -4.92
CA ASN A 67 20.64 -2.70 -4.97
C ASN A 67 20.86 -3.25 -6.39
N SER A 68 21.68 -2.58 -7.19
CA SER A 68 21.83 -2.91 -8.62
C SER A 68 22.42 -4.28 -8.89
N HIS A 69 23.13 -4.87 -7.92
CA HIS A 69 23.63 -6.25 -8.02
C HIS A 69 22.53 -7.31 -7.92
N TYR A 70 21.33 -6.96 -7.48
CA TYR A 70 20.14 -7.84 -7.46
C TYR A 70 19.23 -7.66 -8.68
N GLY A 71 19.52 -6.71 -9.57
CA GLY A 71 18.69 -6.42 -10.75
C GLY A 71 17.95 -5.08 -10.70
N CYS A 72 18.02 -4.37 -9.58
CA CYS A 72 17.46 -3.03 -9.46
C CYS A 72 18.15 -2.06 -10.46
N PRO A 73 17.41 -1.16 -11.13
CA PRO A 73 18.03 -0.13 -11.97
C PRO A 73 19.06 0.69 -11.18
N ALA A 74 20.21 0.98 -11.78
CA ALA A 74 21.27 1.72 -11.11
C ALA A 74 20.89 3.17 -10.75
N SER A 75 19.80 3.70 -11.31
CA SER A 75 19.25 5.01 -10.94
C SER A 75 18.31 4.96 -9.73
N VAL A 76 17.99 3.77 -9.20
CA VAL A 76 17.00 3.60 -8.13
C VAL A 76 17.69 3.16 -6.83
N TYR A 77 17.26 3.76 -5.74
CA TYR A 77 17.71 3.47 -4.38
C TYR A 77 16.49 3.08 -3.53
N GLY A 78 16.64 2.09 -2.66
CA GLY A 78 15.56 1.59 -1.80
C GLY A 78 15.86 1.74 -0.31
N ALA A 79 14.81 1.94 0.49
CA ALA A 79 14.89 1.98 1.95
C ALA A 79 13.63 1.41 2.61
N SER A 80 13.79 0.93 3.85
CA SER A 80 12.66 0.61 4.73
C SER A 80 12.71 1.30 6.09
N TYR A 81 13.72 2.15 6.37
CA TYR A 81 13.85 2.90 7.63
C TYR A 81 14.52 4.28 7.49
N ALA A 82 14.31 5.00 6.40
CA ALA A 82 14.99 6.28 6.15
C ALA A 82 14.32 7.51 6.80
N TRP A 83 13.45 7.31 7.80
CA TRP A 83 12.69 8.35 8.50
C TRP A 83 12.81 8.19 10.02
N THR A 84 12.37 9.21 10.79
CA THR A 84 12.60 9.28 12.24
C THR A 84 11.81 8.27 13.07
N GLU A 85 10.64 7.84 12.57
CA GLU A 85 9.69 6.99 13.30
C GLU A 85 10.05 5.49 13.28
N GLY A 86 11.19 5.09 12.71
CA GLY A 86 11.63 3.69 12.65
C GLY A 86 10.96 2.88 11.54
N CYS A 87 10.71 1.58 11.73
CA CYS A 87 10.05 0.76 10.71
C CYS A 87 8.57 1.11 10.57
N ALA A 88 8.11 1.37 9.35
CA ALA A 88 6.74 1.80 9.07
C ALA A 88 5.81 0.60 8.90
N HIS A 89 5.31 0.13 10.05
CA HIS A 89 4.32 -0.94 10.11
C HIS A 89 2.89 -0.47 10.01
N ASN A 90 2.03 -1.38 9.51
CA ASN A 90 0.57 -1.25 9.50
C ASN A 90 0.12 0.13 9.02
N LYS A 91 0.47 0.44 7.76
CA LYS A 91 0.07 1.68 7.11
C LYS A 91 -0.95 1.37 6.04
N ASN A 92 -1.91 2.27 5.89
CA ASN A 92 -2.74 2.29 4.69
C ASN A 92 -1.98 2.94 3.52
N PHE A 93 -2.51 2.80 2.31
CA PHE A 93 -1.81 3.25 1.11
C PHE A 93 -1.48 4.76 1.13
N ALA A 94 -2.40 5.59 1.63
CA ALA A 94 -2.20 7.04 1.71
C ALA A 94 -1.11 7.41 2.73
N GLN A 95 -1.07 6.73 3.88
CA GLN A 95 -0.01 6.90 4.88
C GLN A 95 1.34 6.44 4.32
N ALA A 96 1.37 5.32 3.60
CA ALA A 96 2.58 4.78 2.99
C ALA A 96 3.18 5.76 1.97
N ALA A 97 2.34 6.33 1.09
CA ALA A 97 2.74 7.39 0.17
C ALA A 97 3.31 8.61 0.90
N ALA A 98 2.59 9.10 1.93
CA ALA A 98 3.02 10.27 2.70
C ALA A 98 4.36 10.06 3.43
N ILE A 99 4.65 8.84 3.91
CA ILE A 99 5.93 8.51 4.54
C ILE A 99 7.08 8.65 3.53
N CYS A 100 6.91 8.10 2.32
CA CYS A 100 7.95 8.20 1.29
C CYS A 100 8.11 9.64 0.78
N GLU A 101 7.02 10.35 0.53
CA GLU A 101 7.04 11.75 0.12
C GLU A 101 7.70 12.65 1.18
N GLY A 102 7.45 12.36 2.47
CA GLY A 102 8.03 13.11 3.60
C GLY A 102 9.55 13.07 3.67
N VAL A 103 10.20 12.12 2.97
CA VAL A 103 11.66 12.04 2.85
C VAL A 103 12.17 12.31 1.43
N ASN A 104 11.36 12.98 0.58
CA ASN A 104 11.65 13.24 -0.84
C ASN A 104 11.83 11.97 -1.68
N ALA A 105 11.14 10.89 -1.32
CA ALA A 105 11.10 9.63 -2.03
C ALA A 105 9.68 9.35 -2.55
N ARG A 106 9.47 8.15 -3.10
CA ARG A 106 8.16 7.65 -3.52
C ARG A 106 7.93 6.23 -2.99
N LEU A 107 6.68 5.78 -3.05
CA LEU A 107 6.43 4.33 -3.02
C LEU A 107 7.11 3.68 -4.21
N CYS A 108 7.82 2.60 -3.96
CA CYS A 108 8.40 1.78 -5.02
C CYS A 108 7.31 1.29 -5.96
N THR A 109 7.60 1.24 -7.25
CA THR A 109 6.74 0.58 -8.22
C THR A 109 6.73 -0.93 -8.00
N VAL A 110 5.72 -1.61 -8.52
CA VAL A 110 5.70 -3.09 -8.55
C VAL A 110 6.99 -3.64 -9.18
N ALA A 111 7.41 -3.09 -10.32
CA ALA A 111 8.61 -3.53 -11.02
C ALA A 111 9.91 -3.31 -10.22
N GLU A 112 10.02 -2.24 -9.44
CA GLU A 112 11.19 -2.00 -8.57
C GLU A 112 11.28 -3.02 -7.43
N LEU A 113 10.14 -3.42 -6.86
CA LEU A 113 10.09 -4.44 -5.82
C LEU A 113 10.36 -5.84 -6.38
N GLU A 114 9.84 -6.14 -7.57
CA GLU A 114 10.20 -7.36 -8.32
C GLU A 114 11.69 -7.39 -8.72
N ALA A 115 12.31 -6.23 -8.91
CA ALA A 115 13.75 -6.06 -9.15
C ALA A 115 14.59 -5.99 -7.86
N ASP A 116 14.02 -6.32 -6.68
CA ASP A 116 14.70 -6.36 -5.39
C ASP A 116 15.32 -5.01 -4.95
N CYS A 117 14.80 -3.87 -5.42
CA CYS A 117 15.36 -2.54 -5.12
C CYS A 117 15.41 -2.20 -3.62
N THR A 118 14.55 -2.81 -2.81
CA THR A 118 14.47 -2.58 -1.36
C THR A 118 14.86 -3.81 -0.53
N ARG A 119 15.44 -4.82 -1.17
CA ARG A 119 15.91 -6.03 -0.50
C ARG A 119 16.92 -5.71 0.59
N GLY A 120 16.72 -6.32 1.76
CA GLY A 120 17.70 -6.26 2.84
C GLY A 120 17.91 -4.86 3.42
N THR A 121 16.97 -3.93 3.22
CA THR A 121 17.05 -2.57 3.76
C THR A 121 16.66 -2.50 5.24
N GLY A 122 16.70 -3.59 6.02
CA GLY A 122 16.76 -3.55 7.49
C GLY A 122 15.49 -3.82 8.32
N CYS A 123 14.28 -3.52 7.85
CA CYS A 123 13.06 -3.68 8.70
C CYS A 123 12.46 -5.10 8.72
N GLY A 124 13.11 -6.08 8.09
CA GLY A 124 12.58 -7.45 8.02
C GLY A 124 11.39 -7.63 7.08
N PHE A 125 10.99 -6.59 6.34
CA PHE A 125 9.84 -6.58 5.41
C PHE A 125 10.04 -7.41 4.13
N ASP A 126 11.14 -8.18 4.01
CA ASP A 126 11.44 -8.94 2.79
C ASP A 126 10.39 -10.02 2.54
N ALA A 127 9.85 -10.61 3.60
CA ALA A 127 8.84 -11.68 3.55
C ALA A 127 7.43 -11.18 3.90
N GLN A 128 7.19 -9.86 3.81
CA GLN A 128 5.90 -9.24 4.08
C GLN A 128 5.37 -8.56 2.82
N LEU A 129 4.05 -8.39 2.76
CA LEU A 129 3.42 -7.55 1.75
C LEU A 129 3.68 -6.09 2.07
N VAL A 130 4.08 -5.35 1.04
CA VAL A 130 4.36 -3.92 1.12
C VAL A 130 3.51 -3.19 0.09
N TRP A 131 3.14 -1.95 0.40
CA TRP A 131 2.49 -1.09 -0.60
C TRP A 131 3.42 -0.78 -1.76
N ALA A 132 2.87 -0.80 -2.97
CA ALA A 132 3.58 -0.44 -4.19
C ALA A 132 2.78 0.58 -5.00
N SER A 133 3.48 1.38 -5.79
CA SER A 133 2.86 2.20 -6.84
C SER A 133 2.65 1.36 -8.11
N PRO A 134 1.57 1.63 -8.88
CA PRO A 134 1.29 0.96 -10.14
C PRO A 134 2.34 1.25 -11.21
#